data_AF-A0A1Y1L0V5-F1
#
_entry.id   AF-A0A1Y1L0V5-F1
#
_cell.length_a   1.000
_cell.length_b   1.000
_cell.length_c   1.000
_cell.angle_alpha   90.00
_cell.angle_beta   90.00
_cell.angle_gamma   90.00
#
_symmetry.space_group_name_H-M   'P 1'
#
loop_
_entity.id
_entity.type
_entity.pdbx_description
1 polymer ?
#
loop_
_entity_poly.entity_id
_entity_poly.type
_entity_poly.pdbx_seq_one_letter_code
_entity_poly.pdbx_strand_id
1 'polypeptide(L)'
;MATTVQIPGLNRALTESDVEQSRQLYNSLPSDEAQPDIEHLLEQLANVFVRNDAHKVFGVHLIHGHLQLPKKNLLFGDNTIPRCRWTKPTPTDSLNLDRLYGHTFILTKNGFHPYEYHSGQNPDIAKVGDKFLPELADFLNANELSRVIALEVLENPLPNAMMELVLGDCGTMMIDP
;
A
#
# COMPACT_ATOMS: atom_id res chain seq x y z
N MET A 1 -16.63 -7.79 22.46
CA MET A 1 -15.33 -7.88 21.75
C MET A 1 -15.48 -7.04 20.49
N ALA A 2 -14.58 -6.07 20.26
CA ALA A 2 -14.62 -5.32 19.00
C ALA A 2 -14.24 -6.27 17.85
N THR A 3 -15.05 -6.33 16.81
CA THR A 3 -14.72 -7.08 15.59
C THR A 3 -13.55 -6.40 14.90
N THR A 4 -12.40 -7.08 14.86
CA THR A 4 -11.21 -6.60 14.13
C THR A 4 -11.55 -6.50 12.65
N VAL A 5 -11.38 -5.31 12.06
CA VAL A 5 -11.57 -5.05 10.63
C VAL A 5 -10.68 -5.99 9.82
N GLN A 6 -11.26 -6.75 8.90
CA GLN A 6 -10.55 -7.75 8.10
C GLN A 6 -10.07 -7.13 6.78
N ILE A 7 -8.76 -6.92 6.64
CA ILE A 7 -8.11 -6.30 5.50
C ILE A 7 -7.33 -7.36 4.71
N PRO A 8 -7.67 -7.59 3.42
CA PRO A 8 -6.97 -8.54 2.57
C PRO A 8 -5.48 -8.23 2.49
N GLY A 9 -4.63 -9.24 2.66
CA GLY A 9 -3.18 -9.07 2.57
C GLY A 9 -2.53 -8.36 3.76
N LEU A 10 -3.30 -8.00 4.79
CA LEU A 10 -2.77 -7.46 6.06
C LEU A 10 -3.04 -8.42 7.22
N ASN A 11 -4.30 -8.70 7.52
CA ASN A 11 -4.70 -9.58 8.64
C ASN A 11 -5.65 -10.71 8.23
N ARG A 12 -5.97 -10.82 6.94
CA ARG A 12 -6.58 -12.02 6.34
C ARG A 12 -5.89 -12.40 5.04
N ALA A 13 -5.99 -13.68 4.69
CA ALA A 13 -5.54 -14.20 3.41
C ALA A 13 -6.30 -13.57 2.22
N LEU A 14 -5.62 -13.51 1.08
CA LEU A 14 -6.18 -13.02 -0.18
C LEU A 14 -7.04 -14.09 -0.84
N THR A 15 -8.11 -13.64 -1.50
CA THR A 15 -8.93 -14.43 -2.42
C THR A 15 -8.68 -13.97 -3.86
N GLU A 16 -9.11 -14.77 -4.83
CA GLU A 16 -9.07 -14.36 -6.25
C GLU A 16 -9.85 -13.06 -6.50
N SER A 17 -10.96 -12.85 -5.78
CA SER A 17 -11.74 -11.61 -5.87
C SER A 17 -10.96 -10.41 -5.37
N ASP A 18 -10.15 -10.57 -4.33
CA ASP A 18 -9.31 -9.48 -3.81
C ASP A 18 -8.26 -9.08 -4.82
N VAL A 19 -7.64 -10.06 -5.49
CA VAL A 19 -6.62 -9.84 -6.51
C VAL A 19 -7.21 -9.11 -7.73
N GLU A 20 -8.38 -9.53 -8.21
CA GLU A 20 -9.03 -8.84 -9.32
C GLU A 20 -9.45 -7.41 -8.93
N GLN A 21 -9.92 -7.20 -7.71
CA GLN A 21 -10.23 -5.87 -7.20
C GLN A 21 -8.95 -4.99 -7.11
N SER A 22 -7.82 -5.52 -6.64
CA SER A 22 -6.54 -4.81 -6.61
C SER A 22 -6.13 -4.35 -8.01
N ARG A 23 -6.27 -5.21 -9.01
CA ARG A 23 -5.97 -4.87 -10.41
C ARG A 23 -6.86 -3.74 -10.91
N GLN A 24 -8.16 -3.80 -10.64
CA GLN A 24 -9.10 -2.76 -11.04
C GLN A 24 -8.83 -1.42 -10.36
N LEU A 25 -8.50 -1.45 -9.06
CA LEU A 25 -8.13 -0.26 -8.30
C LEU A 25 -6.86 0.36 -8.86
N TYR A 26 -5.80 -0.44 -9.06
CA TYR A 26 -4.54 0.04 -9.63
C TYR A 26 -4.72 0.70 -11.00
N ASN A 27 -5.48 0.06 -11.90
CA ASN A 27 -5.72 0.60 -13.24
C ASN A 27 -6.56 1.89 -13.24
N SER A 28 -7.17 2.24 -12.10
CA SER A 28 -7.96 3.46 -11.92
C SER A 28 -7.21 4.59 -11.21
N LEU A 29 -5.94 4.35 -10.85
CA LEU A 29 -5.12 5.35 -10.15
C LEU A 29 -4.75 6.50 -11.09
N PRO A 30 -4.58 7.72 -10.54
CA PRO A 30 -4.12 8.86 -11.32
C PRO A 30 -2.64 8.72 -11.70
N SER A 31 -2.20 9.53 -12.65
CA SER A 31 -0.77 9.75 -12.89
C SER A 31 -0.14 10.46 -11.69
N ASP A 32 1.12 10.18 -11.44
CA ASP A 32 2.00 10.91 -10.51
C ASP A 32 2.11 12.42 -10.80
N GLU A 33 2.02 12.83 -12.07
CA GLU A 33 1.98 14.25 -12.48
C GLU A 33 0.78 15.04 -11.91
N ALA A 34 -0.25 14.35 -11.41
CA ALA A 34 -1.49 14.95 -10.91
C ALA A 34 -1.59 14.97 -9.37
N GLN A 35 -0.47 14.86 -8.66
CA GLN A 35 -0.46 14.82 -7.19
C GLN A 35 -0.91 16.16 -6.57
N PRO A 36 -1.89 16.15 -5.66
CA PRO A 36 -2.34 17.36 -4.97
C PRO A 36 -1.38 17.76 -3.84
N ASP A 37 -1.40 19.05 -3.49
CA ASP A 37 -0.74 19.53 -2.29
C ASP A 37 -1.55 19.17 -1.04
N ILE A 38 -0.94 18.35 -0.17
CA ILE A 38 -1.50 17.91 1.12
C ILE A 38 -0.66 18.35 2.31
N GLU A 39 0.34 19.22 2.12
CA GLU A 39 1.34 19.55 3.14
C GLU A 39 0.68 20.07 4.43
N HIS A 40 -0.38 20.87 4.27
CA HIS A 40 -1.19 21.43 5.35
C HIS A 40 -1.90 20.39 6.24
N LEU A 41 -2.03 19.13 5.81
CA LEU A 41 -2.68 18.04 6.56
C LEU A 41 -1.68 17.08 7.20
N LEU A 42 -0.40 17.16 6.87
CA LEU A 42 0.60 16.17 7.28
C LEU A 42 0.78 16.10 8.80
N GLU A 43 0.72 17.23 9.51
CA GLU A 43 0.83 17.24 10.97
C GLU A 43 -0.36 16.53 11.63
N GLN A 44 -1.58 16.78 11.15
CA GLN A 44 -2.79 16.14 11.66
C GLN A 44 -2.79 14.64 11.35
N LEU A 45 -2.36 14.27 10.15
CA LEU A 45 -2.21 12.88 9.74
C LEU A 45 -1.16 12.17 10.60
N ALA A 46 0.01 12.78 10.82
CA ALA A 46 1.05 12.22 11.70
C ALA A 46 0.54 12.00 13.13
N ASN A 47 -0.30 12.89 13.66
CA ASN A 47 -0.91 12.73 14.98
C ASN A 47 -1.80 11.47 15.07
N VAL A 48 -2.50 11.09 14.00
CA VAL A 48 -3.26 9.81 13.93
C VAL A 48 -2.30 8.62 14.08
N PHE A 49 -1.16 8.64 13.41
CA PHE A 49 -0.19 7.55 13.45
C PHE A 49 0.52 7.45 14.81
N VAL A 50 0.95 8.58 15.38
CA VAL A 50 1.69 8.60 16.65
C VAL A 50 0.81 8.16 17.81
N ARG A 51 -0.41 8.69 17.93
CA ARG A 51 -1.30 8.36 19.07
C ARG A 51 -1.79 6.91 19.09
N ASN A 52 -1.67 6.19 17.97
CA ASN A 52 -2.01 4.78 17.86
C ASN A 52 -0.78 3.86 17.72
N ASP A 53 0.44 4.36 17.99
CA ASP A 53 1.69 3.59 17.87
C ASP A 53 1.92 2.97 16.47
N ALA A 54 1.31 3.54 15.43
CA ALA A 54 1.37 3.04 14.05
C ALA A 54 2.60 3.55 13.27
N HIS A 55 3.20 4.68 13.69
CA HIS A 55 4.28 5.39 12.99
C HIS A 55 5.59 4.60 12.76
N LYS A 56 5.75 3.42 13.39
CA LYS A 56 6.90 2.53 13.19
C LYS A 56 6.62 1.37 12.23
N VAL A 57 5.35 1.17 11.89
CA VAL A 57 4.86 0.04 11.11
C VAL A 57 4.28 0.52 9.79
N PHE A 58 3.61 1.67 9.81
CA PHE A 58 2.92 2.23 8.68
C PHE A 58 3.37 3.66 8.37
N GLY A 59 3.33 3.97 7.08
CA GLY A 59 3.45 5.31 6.51
C GLY A 59 2.30 5.61 5.58
N VAL A 60 2.50 6.62 4.73
CA VAL A 60 1.52 7.04 3.73
C VAL A 60 2.17 7.21 2.38
N HIS A 61 1.43 6.84 1.35
CA HIS A 61 1.86 6.93 -0.04
C HIS A 61 0.85 7.77 -0.83
N LEU A 62 1.33 8.75 -1.59
CA LEU A 62 0.48 9.49 -2.53
C LEU A 62 0.07 8.53 -3.64
N ILE A 63 -1.22 8.23 -3.76
CA ILE A 63 -1.73 7.22 -4.68
C ILE A 63 -1.45 7.64 -6.13
N HIS A 64 -0.75 6.78 -6.86
CA HIS A 64 -0.57 6.92 -8.30
C HIS A 64 -0.29 5.56 -8.95
N GLY A 65 -0.40 5.52 -10.28
CA GLY A 65 -0.03 4.36 -11.09
C GLY A 65 0.82 4.77 -12.29
N HIS A 66 1.71 3.89 -12.72
CA HIS A 66 2.66 4.16 -13.82
C HIS A 66 2.32 3.39 -15.11
N LEU A 67 1.46 2.38 -15.01
CA LEU A 67 1.17 1.45 -16.11
C LEU A 67 -0.24 0.85 -15.96
N GLN A 68 -0.65 0.03 -16.92
CA GLN A 68 -1.89 -0.73 -16.84
C GLN A 68 -1.62 -2.21 -16.63
N LEU A 69 -2.20 -2.79 -15.58
CA LEU A 69 -2.06 -4.21 -15.28
C LEU A 69 -2.93 -5.06 -16.23
N PRO A 70 -2.34 -6.07 -16.91
CA PRO A 70 -3.10 -7.04 -17.67
C PRO A 70 -4.05 -7.86 -16.78
N LYS A 71 -5.05 -8.51 -17.38
CA LYS A 71 -5.91 -9.48 -16.65
C LYS A 71 -5.07 -10.56 -15.97
N LYS A 72 -5.52 -11.05 -14.82
CA LYS A 72 -4.82 -12.06 -14.00
C LYS A 72 -3.39 -11.66 -13.63
N ASN A 73 -3.12 -10.37 -13.53
CA ASN A 73 -1.87 -9.84 -13.00
C ASN A 73 -2.19 -8.94 -11.82
N LEU A 74 -1.26 -8.87 -10.88
CA LEU A 74 -1.21 -7.89 -9.82
C LEU A 74 0.14 -7.16 -9.87
N LEU A 75 0.24 -6.03 -9.16
CA LEU A 75 1.51 -5.34 -9.00
C LEU A 75 2.29 -6.00 -7.84
N PHE A 76 3.43 -6.61 -8.16
CA PHE A 76 4.24 -7.36 -7.20
C PHE A 76 5.66 -6.80 -7.13
N GLY A 77 6.10 -6.47 -5.92
CA GLY A 77 7.46 -6.06 -5.59
C GLY A 77 8.27 -7.18 -4.94
N ASP A 78 9.48 -7.42 -5.45
CA ASP A 78 10.43 -8.32 -4.83
C ASP A 78 11.76 -7.60 -4.57
N ASN A 79 12.46 -8.00 -3.51
CA ASN A 79 13.75 -7.43 -3.17
C ASN A 79 14.84 -8.11 -4.01
N THR A 80 15.75 -7.33 -4.57
CA THR A 80 16.90 -7.82 -5.33
C THR A 80 18.21 -7.63 -4.55
N ILE A 81 19.29 -8.20 -5.09
CA ILE A 81 20.66 -8.00 -4.59
C ILE A 81 21.47 -7.35 -5.74
N PRO A 82 22.05 -6.14 -5.56
CA PRO A 82 22.04 -5.29 -4.35
C PRO A 82 20.63 -4.77 -4.02
N ARG A 83 20.41 -4.31 -2.78
CA ARG A 83 19.09 -3.93 -2.24
C ARG A 83 18.39 -2.92 -3.15
N CYS A 84 17.47 -3.42 -3.97
CA CYS A 84 16.48 -2.66 -4.72
C CYS A 84 15.14 -3.34 -4.54
N ARG A 85 14.04 -2.63 -4.77
CA ARG A 85 12.74 -3.25 -4.96
C ARG A 85 12.33 -3.16 -6.41
N TRP A 86 12.15 -4.32 -7.03
CA TRP A 86 11.64 -4.43 -8.38
C TRP A 86 10.14 -4.73 -8.32
N THR A 87 9.31 -3.73 -8.66
CA THR A 87 7.85 -3.83 -8.64
C THR A 87 7.32 -3.93 -10.06
N LYS A 88 6.61 -5.00 -10.41
CA LYS A 88 6.12 -5.24 -11.77
C LYS A 88 4.77 -5.96 -11.85
N PRO A 89 4.06 -5.84 -13.00
CA PRO A 89 2.97 -6.75 -13.32
C PRO A 89 3.46 -8.20 -13.23
N THR A 90 2.80 -9.00 -12.41
CA THR A 90 3.14 -10.41 -12.23
C THR A 90 1.88 -11.27 -12.36
N PRO A 91 1.91 -12.36 -13.15
CA PRO A 91 0.78 -13.26 -13.29
C PRO A 91 0.40 -13.88 -11.94
N THR A 92 -0.88 -13.80 -11.58
CA THR A 92 -1.40 -14.33 -10.32
C THR A 92 -1.12 -15.83 -10.17
N ASP A 93 -1.24 -16.58 -11.27
CA ASP A 93 -1.01 -18.03 -11.30
C ASP A 93 0.46 -18.43 -11.03
N SER A 94 1.39 -17.46 -11.05
CA SER A 94 2.81 -17.67 -10.71
C SER A 94 3.13 -17.39 -9.24
N LEU A 95 2.17 -16.89 -8.46
CA LEU A 95 2.35 -16.47 -7.08
C LEU A 95 1.59 -17.40 -6.12
N ASN A 96 2.13 -17.55 -4.91
CA ASN A 96 1.39 -18.17 -3.81
C ASN A 96 0.69 -17.08 -3.01
N LEU A 97 -0.64 -16.97 -3.15
CA LEU A 97 -1.45 -15.94 -2.50
C LEU A 97 -1.37 -15.97 -0.96
N ASP A 98 -1.09 -17.14 -0.35
CA ASP A 98 -0.92 -17.28 1.10
C ASP A 98 0.39 -16.65 1.61
N ARG A 99 1.29 -16.29 0.68
CA ARG A 99 2.61 -15.69 0.96
C ARG A 99 2.73 -14.28 0.41
N LEU A 100 1.63 -13.70 -0.08
CA LEU A 100 1.57 -12.32 -0.52
C LEU A 100 1.05 -11.44 0.62
N TYR A 101 1.71 -10.31 0.79
CA TYR A 101 1.33 -9.30 1.76
C TYR A 101 1.11 -7.99 1.03
N GLY A 102 0.04 -7.29 1.39
CA GLY A 102 -0.23 -5.97 0.85
C GLY A 102 0.83 -5.00 1.35
N HIS A 103 1.38 -4.21 0.44
CA HIS A 103 2.34 -3.17 0.76
C HIS A 103 1.69 -1.81 0.85
N THR A 104 0.91 -1.44 -0.17
CA THR A 104 0.12 -0.21 -0.20
C THR A 104 -1.36 -0.52 -0.31
N PHE A 105 -2.17 0.23 0.46
CA PHE A 105 -3.61 0.01 0.60
C PHE A 105 -4.38 1.31 0.36
N ILE A 106 -5.31 1.26 -0.59
CA ILE A 106 -6.25 2.35 -0.86
C ILE A 106 -7.50 2.18 -0.01
N LEU A 107 -8.05 3.29 0.50
CA LEU A 107 -9.33 3.28 1.21
C LEU A 107 -10.49 3.18 0.21
N THR A 108 -11.32 2.17 0.38
CA THR A 108 -12.56 2.00 -0.39
C THR A 108 -13.79 2.07 0.52
N LYS A 109 -14.99 2.07 -0.07
CA LYS A 109 -16.25 1.95 0.67
C LYS A 109 -16.34 0.69 1.55
N ASN A 110 -15.56 -0.34 1.25
CA ASN A 110 -15.53 -1.61 1.98
C ASN A 110 -14.34 -1.70 2.95
N GLY A 111 -13.60 -0.60 3.16
CA GLY A 111 -12.36 -0.55 3.92
C GLY A 111 -11.12 -0.52 3.05
N PHE A 112 -9.96 -0.63 3.69
CA PHE A 112 -8.67 -0.66 3.02
C PHE A 112 -8.52 -1.90 2.15
N HIS A 113 -8.00 -1.71 0.94
CA HIS A 113 -7.75 -2.77 -0.03
C HIS A 113 -6.36 -2.59 -0.64
N PRO A 114 -5.52 -3.65 -0.70
CA PRO A 114 -4.19 -3.54 -1.27
C PRO A 114 -4.26 -3.33 -2.79
N TYR A 115 -3.35 -2.54 -3.36
CA TYR A 115 -3.16 -2.47 -4.80
C TYR A 115 -1.74 -2.81 -5.24
N GLU A 116 -0.80 -2.85 -4.30
CA GLU A 116 0.56 -3.37 -4.47
C GLU A 116 0.87 -4.40 -3.40
N TYR A 117 1.63 -5.43 -3.79
CA TYR A 117 1.98 -6.55 -2.93
C TYR A 117 3.47 -6.79 -2.94
N HIS A 118 4.08 -7.11 -1.80
CA HIS A 118 5.50 -7.45 -1.74
C HIS A 118 5.76 -8.87 -1.27
N SER A 119 6.92 -9.40 -1.64
CA SER A 119 7.51 -10.56 -0.98
C SER A 119 7.92 -10.19 0.46
N GLY A 120 7.91 -11.18 1.36
CA GLY A 120 8.43 -10.98 2.71
C GLY A 120 7.53 -11.57 3.79
N GLN A 121 7.35 -10.82 4.87
CA GLN A 121 6.47 -11.17 5.98
C GLN A 121 5.51 -10.02 6.23
N ASN A 122 4.33 -10.34 6.77
CA ASN A 122 3.41 -9.34 7.27
C ASN A 122 4.10 -8.44 8.32
N PRO A 123 3.74 -7.15 8.38
CA PRO A 123 4.17 -6.29 9.46
C PRO A 123 3.69 -6.82 10.82
N ASP A 124 4.52 -6.69 11.85
CA ASP A 124 4.08 -6.89 13.23
C ASP A 124 3.20 -5.70 13.66
N ILE A 125 1.88 -5.91 13.58
CA ILE A 125 0.88 -4.92 13.96
C ILE A 125 0.44 -5.06 15.43
N ALA A 126 1.06 -5.93 16.24
CA ALA A 126 0.60 -6.21 17.60
C ALA A 126 0.64 -4.98 18.53
N LYS A 127 1.49 -4.01 18.22
CA LYS A 127 1.63 -2.75 18.96
C LYS A 127 0.75 -1.62 18.42
N VAL A 128 0.15 -1.80 17.25
CA VAL A 128 -0.71 -0.79 16.64
C VAL A 128 -2.06 -0.80 17.34
N GLY A 129 -2.52 0.37 17.78
CA GLY A 129 -3.80 0.49 18.48
C GLY A 129 -4.98 0.05 17.60
N ASP A 130 -5.92 -0.71 18.18
CA ASP A 130 -7.10 -1.25 17.47
C ASP A 130 -7.97 -0.18 16.76
N LYS A 131 -7.87 1.08 17.21
CA LYS A 131 -8.60 2.22 16.64
C LYS A 131 -7.90 2.88 15.45
N PHE A 132 -6.66 2.51 15.15
CA PHE A 132 -5.86 3.15 14.12
C PHE A 132 -6.55 3.13 12.75
N LEU A 133 -6.96 1.95 12.28
CA LEU A 133 -7.54 1.80 10.95
C LEU A 133 -8.90 2.52 10.81
N PRO A 134 -9.86 2.40 11.75
CA PRO A 134 -11.06 3.22 11.73
C PRO A 134 -10.78 4.72 11.75
N GLU A 135 -9.87 5.17 12.62
CA GLU A 135 -9.57 6.59 12.79
C GLU A 135 -8.85 7.19 11.56
N LEU A 136 -7.96 6.42 10.93
CA LEU A 136 -7.36 6.79 9.66
C LEU A 136 -8.43 6.87 8.56
N ALA A 137 -9.33 5.89 8.48
CA ALA A 137 -10.40 5.90 7.49
C ALA A 137 -11.32 7.13 7.65
N ASP A 138 -11.70 7.46 8.89
CA ASP A 138 -12.49 8.65 9.20
C ASP A 138 -11.75 9.93 8.82
N PHE A 139 -10.45 10.04 9.16
CA PHE A 139 -9.63 11.18 8.78
C PHE A 139 -9.54 11.34 7.26
N LEU A 140 -9.26 10.26 6.52
CA LEU A 140 -9.15 10.30 5.06
C LEU A 140 -10.49 10.68 4.41
N ASN A 141 -11.61 10.19 4.91
CA ASN A 141 -12.93 10.54 4.38
C ASN A 141 -13.31 11.99 4.69
N ALA A 142 -13.08 12.45 5.92
CA ALA A 142 -13.43 13.81 6.36
C ALA A 142 -12.66 14.90 5.59
N ASN A 143 -11.47 14.56 5.07
CA ASN A 143 -10.62 15.48 4.32
C ASN A 143 -10.57 15.16 2.80
N GLU A 144 -11.46 14.29 2.29
CA GLU A 144 -11.52 13.91 0.87
C GLU A 144 -10.22 13.28 0.32
N LEU A 145 -9.43 12.64 1.17
CA LEU A 145 -8.12 12.06 0.85
C LEU A 145 -8.15 10.58 0.46
N SER A 146 -9.33 9.94 0.45
CA SER A 146 -9.45 8.48 0.22
C SER A 146 -8.93 7.99 -1.14
N ARG A 147 -8.84 8.88 -2.13
CA ARG A 147 -8.23 8.62 -3.45
C ARG A 147 -6.88 9.32 -3.66
N VAL A 148 -6.37 9.98 -2.64
CA VAL A 148 -5.11 10.73 -2.66
C VAL A 148 -4.05 10.02 -1.83
N ILE A 149 -4.41 9.50 -0.66
CA ILE A 149 -3.50 8.88 0.29
C ILE A 149 -3.83 7.41 0.45
N ALA A 150 -2.80 6.57 0.30
CA ALA A 150 -2.79 5.18 0.68
C ALA A 150 -2.06 4.98 2.00
N LEU A 151 -2.45 3.93 2.71
CA LEU A 151 -1.68 3.37 3.82
C LEU A 151 -0.55 2.53 3.24
N GLU A 152 0.68 2.71 3.73
CA GLU A 152 1.85 1.96 3.29
C GLU A 152 2.49 1.21 4.45
N VAL A 153 2.95 -0.01 4.22
CA VAL A 153 3.74 -0.79 5.19
C VAL A 153 5.20 -0.37 5.10
N LEU A 154 5.77 0.11 6.20
CA LEU A 154 7.16 0.55 6.22
C LEU A 154 8.15 -0.61 6.13
N GLU A 155 9.23 -0.38 5.40
CA GLU A 155 10.39 -1.28 5.43
C GLU A 155 11.18 -1.16 6.72
N ASN A 156 11.84 -2.26 7.09
CA ASN A 156 12.80 -2.27 8.19
C ASN A 156 14.16 -2.85 7.73
N PRO A 157 15.25 -2.07 7.72
CA PRO A 157 15.32 -0.66 8.12
C PRO A 157 14.66 0.26 7.09
N LEU A 158 14.05 1.36 7.58
CA LEU A 158 13.52 2.41 6.72
C LEU A 158 14.70 3.04 5.95
N PRO A 159 14.64 3.13 4.61
CA PRO A 159 15.65 3.82 3.83
C PRO A 159 15.61 5.34 4.13
N ASN A 160 16.77 5.99 4.08
CA ASN A 160 16.88 7.45 4.31
C ASN A 160 16.30 8.25 3.14
N ALA A 161 16.48 7.74 1.92
CA ALA A 161 15.90 8.25 0.69
C ALA A 161 15.64 7.06 -0.24
N MET A 162 14.67 7.20 -1.13
CA MET A 162 14.44 6.24 -2.20
C MET A 162 14.23 7.01 -3.50
N MET A 163 14.80 6.51 -4.58
CA MET A 163 14.51 6.96 -5.93
C MET A 163 13.70 5.87 -6.63
N GLU A 164 12.57 6.26 -7.20
CA GLU A 164 11.78 5.41 -8.07
C GLU A 164 12.17 5.64 -9.53
N LEU A 165 12.51 4.56 -10.23
CA LEU A 165 12.75 4.55 -11.67
C LEU A 165 11.57 3.89 -12.36
N VAL A 166 10.87 4.63 -13.22
CA VAL A 166 9.77 4.11 -14.03
C VAL A 166 10.33 3.54 -15.34
N LEU A 167 10.11 2.24 -15.57
CA LEU A 167 10.70 1.50 -16.68
C LEU A 167 9.64 1.16 -17.74
N GLY A 168 8.75 2.11 -17.99
CA GLY A 168 7.58 1.94 -18.86
C GLY A 168 6.67 0.82 -18.36
N ASP A 169 6.18 -0.01 -19.29
CA ASP A 169 5.28 -1.13 -18.97
C ASP A 169 5.97 -2.30 -18.23
N CYS A 170 7.28 -2.24 -18.01
CA CYS A 170 8.03 -3.27 -17.29
C CYS A 170 7.82 -3.21 -15.77
N GLY A 171 7.42 -2.05 -15.23
CA GLY A 171 7.31 -1.81 -13.80
C GLY A 171 8.21 -0.68 -13.31
N THR A 172 8.46 -0.65 -12.01
CA THR A 172 9.29 0.34 -11.33
C THR A 172 10.42 -0.31 -10.52
N MET A 173 11.49 0.46 -10.32
CA MET A 173 12.57 0.11 -9.42
C MET A 173 12.72 1.17 -8.34
N MET A 174 12.61 0.74 -7.08
CA MET A 174 13.00 1.56 -5.94
C MET A 174 14.45 1.25 -5.57
N ILE A 175 15.31 2.27 -5.55
CA ILE A 175 16.72 2.15 -5.18
C ILE A 175 17.11 3.17 -4.11
N ASP A 176 18.03 2.77 -3.23
CA ASP A 176 18.71 3.69 -2.31
C ASP A 176 19.79 4.45 -3.14
N PRO A 177 19.72 5.79 -3.25
CA PRO A 177 20.60 6.57 -4.11
C PRO A 177 22.07 6.62 -3.69
#